data_AF-A0A8C8YUY0-F1
#
_entry.id   AF-A0A8C8YUY0-F1
#
_cell.length_a   1.000
_cell.length_b   1.000
_cell.length_c   1.000
_cell.angle_alpha   90.00
_cell.angle_beta   90.00
_cell.angle_gamma   90.00
#
_symmetry.space_group_name_H-M   'P 1'
#
loop_
_entity.id
_entity.type
_entity.pdbx_description
1 polymer ?
#
loop_
_entity_poly.entity_id
_entity_poly.type
_entity_poly.pdbx_seq_one_letter_code
_entity_poly.pdbx_strand_id
1 'polypeptide(L)'
;MPEVPATWEAKIAAAVSFISKFLRTQGLTSERQLQTFSQSLQELLAEHYKHHWFPEKPCKGSGYRCIRINHKMDPLIGQAAQRIGLSSQELFRLLPSELTLWVDPYEWDLFQIFKDGRKITIISIDKEKAFDKIQHPFMTRTLSKLQIEGNFHNLIKTICKKKSTTP
;
A
#
# COMPACT_ATOMS: atom_id res chain seq x y z
N MET A 1 28.03 -9.51 -0.10
CA MET A 1 27.08 -10.63 0.03
C MET A 1 25.94 -10.37 -0.92
N PRO A 2 25.50 -11.33 -1.76
CA PRO A 2 24.33 -11.07 -2.61
C PRO A 2 23.12 -10.90 -1.70
N GLU A 3 22.41 -9.78 -1.87
CA GLU A 3 21.19 -9.47 -1.13
C GLU A 3 20.13 -10.55 -1.41
N VAL A 4 19.48 -11.04 -0.36
CA VAL A 4 18.40 -12.02 -0.48
C VAL A 4 17.25 -11.35 -1.25
N PRO A 5 16.77 -11.91 -2.37
CA PRO A 5 15.64 -11.33 -3.09
C PRO A 5 14.47 -11.17 -2.11
N ALA A 6 13.90 -9.97 -2.03
CA ALA A 6 12.70 -9.75 -1.21
C ALA A 6 11.67 -10.80 -1.58
N THR A 7 11.27 -11.63 -0.61
CA THR A 7 10.29 -12.67 -0.87
C THR A 7 8.98 -11.96 -1.23
N TRP A 8 8.39 -12.34 -2.36
CA TRP A 8 7.18 -11.76 -2.95
C TRP A 8 6.02 -11.63 -1.95
N GLU A 9 5.97 -12.49 -0.94
CA GLU A 9 5.05 -12.42 0.21
C GLU A 9 5.16 -11.08 0.95
N ALA A 10 6.38 -10.55 1.16
CA ALA A 10 6.59 -9.28 1.85
C ALA A 10 6.05 -8.10 1.03
N LYS A 11 6.25 -8.12 -0.30
CA LYS A 11 5.72 -7.11 -1.22
C LYS A 11 4.20 -7.14 -1.29
N ILE A 12 3.61 -8.34 -1.35
CA ILE A 12 2.16 -8.54 -1.28
C ILE A 12 1.62 -8.02 0.05
N ALA A 13 2.22 -8.42 1.17
CA ALA A 13 1.78 -8.00 2.51
C ALA A 13 1.81 -6.46 2.66
N ALA A 14 2.85 -5.81 2.13
CA ALA A 14 2.93 -4.35 2.17
C ALA A 14 1.84 -3.67 1.31
N ALA A 15 1.57 -4.20 0.10
CA ALA A 15 0.50 -3.71 -0.76
C ALA A 15 -0.89 -3.88 -0.09
N VAL A 16 -1.13 -5.03 0.53
CA VAL A 16 -2.38 -5.31 1.26
C VAL A 16 -2.51 -4.39 2.48
N SER A 17 -1.46 -4.24 3.28
CA SER A 17 -1.45 -3.32 4.42
C SER A 17 -1.77 -1.89 4.01
N PHE A 18 -1.23 -1.45 2.87
CA PHE A 18 -1.53 -0.14 2.30
C PHE A 18 -3.01 0.02 1.93
N ILE A 19 -3.64 -0.97 1.30
CA ILE A 19 -5.08 -0.95 0.97
C ILE A 19 -5.93 -0.99 2.25
N SER A 20 -5.61 -1.88 3.20
CA SER A 20 -6.32 -2.01 4.47
C SER A 20 -6.29 -0.72 5.29
N LYS A 21 -5.24 0.10 5.14
CA LYS A 21 -5.15 1.42 5.78
C LYS A 21 -6.24 2.38 5.28
N PHE A 22 -6.58 2.37 3.98
CA PHE A 22 -7.71 3.16 3.47
C PHE A 22 -9.03 2.70 4.08
N LEU A 23 -9.30 1.39 4.05
CA LEU A 23 -10.52 0.83 4.62
C LEU A 23 -10.69 1.24 6.09
N ARG A 24 -9.61 1.12 6.88
CA ARG A 24 -9.60 1.53 8.29
C ARG A 24 -9.87 3.02 8.47
N THR A 25 -9.15 3.87 7.73
CA THR A 25 -9.26 5.34 7.89
C THR A 25 -10.61 5.87 7.41
N GLN A 26 -11.29 5.19 6.49
CA GLN A 26 -12.57 5.64 5.92
C GLN A 26 -13.81 5.01 6.58
N GLY A 27 -13.65 4.07 7.53
CA GLY A 27 -14.76 3.65 8.39
C GLY A 27 -14.86 2.16 8.73
N LEU A 28 -14.04 1.28 8.16
CA LEU A 28 -14.04 -0.14 8.53
C LEU A 28 -13.21 -0.35 9.81
N THR A 29 -13.86 -0.31 10.97
CA THR A 29 -13.20 -0.34 12.29
C THR A 29 -13.07 -1.75 12.91
N SER A 30 -13.78 -2.74 12.36
CA SER A 30 -13.70 -4.12 12.86
C SER A 30 -12.35 -4.76 12.53
N GLU A 31 -11.51 -4.96 13.54
CA GLU A 31 -10.20 -5.60 13.39
C GLU A 31 -10.32 -7.01 12.80
N ARG A 32 -11.36 -7.76 13.18
CA ARG A 32 -11.62 -9.09 12.63
C ARG A 32 -11.89 -9.03 11.12
N GLN A 33 -12.74 -8.10 10.67
CA GLN A 33 -12.99 -7.93 9.23
C GLN A 33 -11.73 -7.46 8.51
N LEU A 34 -10.98 -6.51 9.06
CA LEU A 34 -9.70 -6.06 8.46
C LEU A 34 -8.69 -7.19 8.34
N GLN A 35 -8.58 -8.05 9.36
CA GLN A 35 -7.68 -9.21 9.34
C GLN A 35 -8.12 -10.24 8.30
N THR A 36 -9.42 -10.60 8.27
CA THR A 36 -9.96 -11.53 7.26
C THR A 36 -9.81 -10.99 5.84
N PHE A 37 -10.08 -9.70 5.61
CA PHE A 37 -9.85 -9.05 4.33
C PHE A 37 -8.37 -9.12 3.93
N SER A 38 -7.47 -8.74 4.85
CA SER A 38 -6.04 -8.71 4.57
C SER A 38 -5.51 -10.10 4.23
N GLN A 39 -5.85 -11.11 5.04
CA GLN A 39 -5.45 -12.49 4.77
C GLN A 39 -5.99 -12.97 3.42
N SER A 40 -7.29 -12.76 3.15
CA SER A 40 -7.90 -13.18 1.89
C SER A 40 -7.24 -12.50 0.69
N LEU A 41 -6.93 -11.20 0.78
CA LEU A 41 -6.32 -10.49 -0.33
C LEU A 41 -4.87 -10.94 -0.55
N GLN A 42 -4.11 -11.22 0.51
CA GLN A 42 -2.77 -11.78 0.39
C GLN A 42 -2.78 -13.13 -0.33
N GLU A 43 -3.69 -14.03 0.05
CA GLU A 43 -3.83 -15.36 -0.59
C GLU A 43 -4.21 -15.23 -2.08
N LEU A 44 -5.18 -14.36 -2.40
CA LEU A 44 -5.61 -14.11 -3.78
C LEU A 44 -4.50 -13.53 -4.65
N LEU A 45 -3.77 -12.53 -4.13
CA LEU A 45 -2.64 -11.94 -4.84
C LEU A 45 -1.50 -12.93 -5.00
N ALA A 46 -1.23 -13.74 -3.96
CA ALA A 46 -0.20 -14.76 -4.00
C ALA A 46 -0.52 -15.80 -5.11
N GLU A 47 -1.73 -16.33 -5.11
CA GLU A 47 -2.16 -17.27 -6.14
C GLU A 47 -2.14 -16.65 -7.55
N HIS A 48 -2.53 -15.37 -7.68
CA HIS A 48 -2.52 -14.67 -8.96
C HIS A 48 -1.09 -14.43 -9.48
N TYR A 49 -0.14 -14.07 -8.62
CA TYR A 49 1.21 -13.69 -9.02
C TYR A 49 2.17 -14.87 -9.25
N LYS A 50 1.83 -16.07 -8.77
CA LYS A 50 2.74 -17.24 -8.71
C LYS A 50 3.49 -17.59 -10.01
N HIS A 51 2.88 -17.37 -11.18
CA HIS A 51 3.49 -17.64 -12.49
C HIS A 51 3.88 -16.38 -13.27
N HIS A 52 3.70 -15.22 -12.63
CA HIS A 52 3.92 -13.91 -13.20
C HIS A 52 4.88 -13.10 -12.34
N TRP A 53 5.77 -13.73 -11.57
CA TRP A 53 6.78 -13.07 -10.75
C TRP A 53 8.18 -13.38 -11.31
N PHE A 54 8.90 -12.37 -11.81
CA PHE A 54 10.20 -12.55 -12.48
C PHE A 54 11.24 -11.62 -11.85
N PRO A 55 11.96 -12.04 -10.79
CA PRO A 55 12.94 -11.21 -10.09
C PRO A 55 14.05 -10.64 -11.00
N GLU A 56 14.48 -11.42 -11.99
CA GLU A 56 15.55 -11.05 -12.93
C GLU A 56 15.06 -10.09 -14.01
N LYS A 57 13.74 -9.99 -14.21
CA LYS A 57 13.10 -9.08 -15.17
C LYS A 57 11.87 -8.42 -14.54
N PRO A 58 12.03 -7.51 -13.56
CA PRO A 58 10.90 -7.05 -12.74
C PRO A 58 9.73 -6.43 -13.51
N CYS A 59 10.01 -5.73 -14.61
CA CYS A 59 8.98 -5.13 -15.45
C CYS A 59 8.12 -6.19 -16.19
N LYS A 60 8.64 -7.41 -16.40
CA LYS A 60 7.88 -8.50 -17.04
C LYS A 60 6.71 -8.88 -16.14
N GLY A 61 5.49 -8.84 -16.67
CA GLY A 61 4.28 -9.14 -15.91
C GLY A 61 3.81 -8.04 -14.96
N SER A 62 4.47 -6.87 -14.92
CA SER A 62 4.09 -5.76 -14.04
C SER A 62 2.63 -5.32 -14.27
N GLY A 63 2.20 -5.20 -15.54
CA GLY A 63 0.79 -4.90 -15.89
C GLY A 63 -0.22 -5.94 -15.39
N TYR A 64 0.19 -7.21 -15.35
CA TYR A 64 -0.64 -8.32 -14.85
C TYR A 64 -0.77 -8.29 -13.33
N ARG A 65 0.27 -7.85 -12.62
CA ARG A 65 0.30 -7.68 -11.16
C ARG A 65 -0.23 -6.34 -10.68
N CYS A 66 -0.59 -5.44 -11.59
CA CYS A 66 -1.10 -4.12 -11.23
C CYS A 66 -2.48 -4.24 -10.59
N ILE A 67 -2.64 -3.72 -9.38
CA ILE A 67 -3.93 -3.58 -8.70
C ILE A 67 -4.50 -2.22 -9.07
N ARG A 68 -5.68 -2.19 -9.69
CA ARG A 68 -6.24 -0.93 -10.23
C ARG A 68 -7.70 -0.72 -9.82
N ILE A 69 -7.98 0.47 -9.31
CA ILE A 69 -9.33 0.98 -9.06
C ILE A 69 -9.51 2.21 -9.95
N ASN A 70 -10.62 2.25 -10.66
CA ASN A 70 -11.06 3.41 -11.43
C ASN A 70 -12.60 3.44 -11.42
N HIS A 71 -13.25 3.57 -12.57
CA HIS A 71 -14.69 3.28 -12.72
C HIS A 71 -15.05 1.80 -12.45
N LYS A 72 -14.05 0.92 -12.34
CA LYS A 72 -14.18 -0.49 -12.01
C LYS A 72 -13.29 -0.84 -10.81
N MET A 73 -13.83 -1.66 -9.90
CA MET A 73 -13.10 -2.19 -8.76
C MET A 73 -12.17 -3.31 -9.21
N ASP A 74 -10.98 -3.39 -8.60
CA ASP A 74 -10.08 -4.52 -8.80
C ASP A 74 -10.78 -5.83 -8.38
N PRO A 75 -10.76 -6.87 -9.21
CA PRO A 75 -11.51 -8.10 -8.93
C PRO A 75 -11.00 -8.87 -7.72
N LEU A 76 -9.71 -8.78 -7.37
CA LEU A 76 -9.15 -9.47 -6.21
C LEU A 76 -9.50 -8.71 -4.92
N ILE A 77 -9.47 -7.37 -4.94
CA ILE A 77 -10.00 -6.55 -3.85
C ILE A 77 -11.49 -6.85 -3.64
N GLY A 78 -12.27 -6.87 -4.73
CA GLY A 78 -13.70 -7.16 -4.68
C GLY A 78 -13.99 -8.53 -4.06
N GLN A 79 -13.26 -9.57 -4.45
CA GLN A 79 -13.39 -10.91 -3.88
C GLN A 79 -13.03 -10.95 -2.39
N ALA A 80 -11.91 -10.33 -1.99
CA ALA A 80 -11.52 -10.28 -0.58
C ALA A 80 -12.57 -9.52 0.28
N ALA A 81 -13.12 -8.44 -0.26
CA ALA A 81 -14.15 -7.65 0.41
C ALA A 81 -15.49 -8.37 0.56
N GLN A 82 -15.89 -9.16 -0.44
CA GLN A 82 -17.10 -9.99 -0.34
C GLN A 82 -17.01 -10.99 0.82
N ARG A 83 -15.81 -11.51 1.14
CA ARG A 83 -15.62 -12.41 2.30
C ARG A 83 -15.92 -11.77 3.64
N ILE A 84 -15.87 -10.44 3.72
CA ILE A 84 -16.19 -9.68 4.94
C ILE A 84 -17.56 -8.98 4.87
N GLY A 85 -18.35 -9.30 3.84
CA GLY A 85 -19.71 -8.79 3.65
C GLY A 85 -19.79 -7.39 3.03
N LEU A 86 -18.70 -6.85 2.47
CA LEU A 86 -18.73 -5.55 1.80
C LEU A 86 -19.16 -5.68 0.33
N SER A 87 -20.13 -4.84 -0.05
CA SER A 87 -20.54 -4.64 -1.44
C SER A 87 -19.52 -3.79 -2.20
N SER A 88 -19.55 -3.87 -3.54
CA SER A 88 -18.72 -3.01 -4.40
C SER A 88 -19.01 -1.51 -4.17
N GLN A 89 -20.26 -1.15 -3.89
CA GLN A 89 -20.64 0.24 -3.64
C GLN A 89 -20.02 0.77 -2.34
N GLU A 90 -19.98 -0.03 -1.28
CA GLU A 90 -19.30 0.33 -0.04
C GLU A 90 -17.78 0.45 -0.24
N LEU A 91 -17.17 -0.47 -1.00
CA LEU A 91 -15.75 -0.36 -1.33
C LEU A 91 -15.41 0.93 -2.08
N PHE A 92 -16.24 1.36 -3.04
CA PHE A 92 -16.03 2.64 -3.73
C PHE A 92 -16.17 3.87 -2.82
N ARG A 93 -16.84 3.75 -1.66
CA ARG A 93 -16.88 4.82 -0.64
C ARG A 93 -15.65 4.79 0.26
N LEU A 94 -15.10 3.61 0.53
CA LEU A 94 -13.98 3.40 1.45
C LEU A 94 -12.60 3.52 0.79
N LEU A 95 -12.51 3.28 -0.52
CA LEU A 95 -11.28 3.34 -1.31
C LEU A 95 -11.28 4.57 -2.22
N PRO A 96 -10.10 5.08 -2.61
CA PRO A 96 -10.03 6.16 -3.59
C PRO A 96 -10.67 5.75 -4.93
N SER A 97 -11.32 6.71 -5.58
CA SER A 97 -11.96 6.54 -6.90
C SER A 97 -10.98 6.20 -8.02
N GLU A 98 -9.70 6.56 -7.85
CA GLU A 98 -8.60 6.16 -8.71
C GLU A 98 -7.45 5.63 -7.85
N LEU A 99 -6.94 4.45 -8.19
CA LEU A 99 -5.76 3.83 -7.58
C LEU A 99 -5.08 2.95 -8.63
N THR A 100 -3.75 2.96 -8.68
CA THR A 100 -2.99 2.08 -9.58
C THR A 100 -1.71 1.66 -8.88
N LEU A 101 -1.77 0.53 -8.18
CA LEU A 101 -0.71 0.01 -7.35
C LEU A 101 0.09 -1.06 -8.10
N TRP A 102 1.40 -0.88 -8.21
CA TRP A 102 2.30 -1.84 -8.83
C TRP A 102 2.97 -2.69 -7.75
N VAL A 103 2.93 -4.02 -7.90
CA VAL A 103 3.57 -4.95 -6.97
C VAL A 103 4.60 -5.75 -7.75
N ASP A 104 5.84 -5.25 -7.74
CA ASP A 104 6.92 -5.76 -8.58
C ASP A 104 8.11 -6.23 -7.73
N PRO A 105 8.93 -7.19 -8.22
CA PRO A 105 10.11 -7.68 -7.48
C PRO A 105 11.27 -6.69 -7.42
N TYR A 106 11.14 -5.47 -7.96
CA TYR A 106 12.21 -4.47 -7.91
C TYR A 106 12.54 -4.10 -6.45
N GLU A 107 13.82 -3.84 -6.15
CA GLU A 107 14.28 -3.41 -4.82
C GLU A 107 13.61 -2.12 -4.34
N TRP A 108 13.22 -1.24 -5.26
CA TRP A 108 12.49 -0.04 -4.92
C TRP A 108 11.05 -0.40 -4.59
N ASP A 109 10.69 -0.22 -3.32
CA ASP A 109 9.33 -0.31 -2.79
C ASP A 109 8.44 0.84 -3.31
N LEU A 110 8.36 1.07 -4.62
CA LEU A 110 7.77 2.28 -5.18
C LEU A 110 6.28 2.09 -5.52
N PHE A 111 5.39 2.47 -4.62
CA PHE A 111 3.95 2.52 -4.94
C PHE A 111 3.57 3.84 -5.61
N GLN A 112 2.74 3.81 -6.67
CA GLN A 112 2.21 5.00 -7.33
C GLN A 112 0.71 5.11 -7.03
N ILE A 113 0.20 6.30 -6.75
CA ILE A 113 -1.24 6.54 -6.61
C ILE A 113 -1.61 7.68 -7.56
N PHE A 114 -2.74 7.56 -8.23
CA PHE A 114 -3.29 8.64 -9.05
C PHE A 114 -4.62 9.02 -8.42
N LYS A 115 -4.84 10.31 -8.19
CA LYS A 115 -6.13 10.82 -7.72
C LYS A 115 -6.48 12.05 -8.54
N ASP A 116 -7.68 12.05 -9.13
CA ASP A 116 -8.22 13.16 -9.93
C ASP A 116 -7.30 13.54 -11.11
N GLY A 117 -6.76 12.54 -11.81
CA GLY A 117 -5.80 12.76 -12.91
C GLY A 117 -4.44 13.34 -12.50
N ARG A 118 -4.20 13.53 -11.19
CA ARG A 118 -2.92 13.98 -10.63
C ARG A 118 -2.17 12.80 -10.03
N LYS A 119 -0.87 12.70 -10.36
CA LYS A 119 0.03 11.77 -9.68
C LYS A 119 0.17 12.20 -8.22
N ILE A 120 -0.40 11.46 -7.28
CA ILE A 120 -0.25 11.69 -5.85
C ILE A 120 0.76 10.67 -5.32
N THR A 121 1.80 11.21 -4.69
CA THR A 121 2.84 10.62 -3.82
C THR A 121 3.15 9.13 -3.92
N ILE A 122 4.47 8.93 -4.06
CA ILE A 122 5.19 7.67 -4.03
C ILE A 122 5.42 7.23 -2.57
N ILE A 123 4.99 6.02 -2.20
CA ILE A 123 5.29 5.45 -0.88
C ILE A 123 6.39 4.43 -1.05
N SER A 124 7.57 4.68 -0.46
CA SER A 124 8.68 3.73 -0.28
C SER A 124 8.51 3.00 1.05
N ILE A 125 8.45 1.67 1.04
CA ILE A 125 8.37 0.83 2.25
C ILE A 125 9.75 0.66 2.91
N ASP A 126 10.85 0.94 2.19
CA ASP A 126 12.19 0.89 2.76
C ASP A 126 12.43 2.07 3.72
N LYS A 127 12.54 1.74 5.02
CA LYS A 127 12.50 2.66 6.17
C LYS A 127 13.70 3.61 6.25
N GLU A 128 14.81 3.30 5.60
CA GLU A 128 16.06 4.08 5.73
C GLU A 128 16.33 4.96 4.50
N LYS A 129 16.06 4.46 3.29
CA LYS A 129 16.34 5.20 2.04
C LYS A 129 15.26 6.22 1.66
N ALA A 130 14.07 6.14 2.27
CA ALA A 130 12.97 7.07 2.02
C ALA A 130 13.21 8.45 2.65
N PHE A 131 13.86 8.52 3.82
CA PHE A 131 14.00 9.75 4.59
C PHE A 131 14.89 10.78 3.88
N ASP A 132 16.01 10.34 3.32
CA ASP A 132 16.96 11.21 2.60
C ASP A 132 16.36 11.86 1.35
N LYS A 133 15.30 11.28 0.78
CA LYS A 133 14.60 11.82 -0.40
C LYS A 133 13.27 12.52 -0.07
N ILE A 134 12.71 12.33 1.14
CA ILE A 134 11.55 13.08 1.64
C ILE A 134 11.92 14.53 2.00
N GLN A 135 13.21 14.85 2.13
CA GLN A 135 13.71 16.23 2.29
C GLN A 135 13.45 17.13 1.07
N HIS A 136 12.81 16.64 0.00
CA HIS A 136 12.45 17.49 -1.13
C HIS A 136 11.36 18.50 -0.73
N PRO A 137 11.61 19.83 -0.79
CA PRO A 137 10.73 20.88 -0.25
C PRO A 137 9.28 20.87 -0.77
N PHE A 138 9.08 20.21 -1.91
CA PHE A 138 7.78 20.06 -2.56
C PHE A 138 6.84 19.08 -1.83
N MET A 139 7.38 18.04 -1.18
CA MET A 139 6.58 16.98 -0.56
C MET A 139 6.05 17.40 0.82
N THR A 140 6.83 18.16 1.59
CA THR A 140 6.47 18.67 2.92
C THR A 140 5.24 19.59 2.89
N ARG A 141 5.14 20.43 1.84
CA ARG A 141 4.06 21.42 1.67
C ARG A 141 2.72 20.82 1.24
N THR A 142 2.72 19.58 0.75
CA THR A 142 1.53 18.88 0.27
C THR A 142 0.92 18.02 1.37
N LEU A 143 1.76 17.46 2.25
CA LEU A 143 1.33 16.72 3.45
C LEU A 143 0.66 17.63 4.50
N SER A 144 1.13 18.88 4.67
CA SER A 144 0.52 19.87 5.56
C SER A 144 -0.89 20.29 5.11
N LYS A 145 -1.14 20.33 3.80
CA LYS A 145 -2.46 20.67 3.23
C LYS A 145 -3.53 19.59 3.38
N LEU A 146 -3.16 18.36 3.72
CA LEU A 146 -4.10 17.23 3.89
C LEU A 146 -4.70 17.13 5.30
N GLN A 147 -4.47 18.09 6.21
CA GLN A 147 -4.90 18.04 7.63
C GLN A 147 -4.43 16.78 8.40
N ILE A 148 -3.44 16.05 7.89
CA ILE A 148 -2.83 14.87 8.53
C ILE A 148 -1.75 15.27 9.56
N GLU A 149 -1.45 16.57 9.65
CA GLU A 149 -0.29 17.16 10.31
C GLU A 149 -0.24 16.91 11.82
N GLY A 150 -1.39 16.89 12.51
CA GLY A 150 -1.43 16.80 13.98
C GLY A 150 -1.03 15.43 14.55
N ASN A 151 -1.42 14.34 13.87
CA ASN A 151 -1.20 12.98 14.38
C ASN A 151 0.03 12.32 13.76
N PHE A 152 0.35 12.58 12.49
CA PHE A 152 1.46 11.87 11.83
C PHE A 152 2.82 12.37 12.32
N HIS A 153 2.98 13.68 12.49
CA HIS A 153 4.23 14.25 12.99
C HIS A 153 4.53 13.82 14.43
N ASN A 154 3.49 13.73 15.29
CA ASN A 154 3.60 13.24 16.66
C ASN A 154 3.76 11.71 16.74
N LEU A 155 3.13 10.95 15.84
CA LEU A 155 3.31 9.50 15.72
C LEU A 155 4.74 9.16 15.28
N ILE A 156 5.26 9.87 14.28
CA ILE A 156 6.64 9.73 13.79
C ILE A 156 7.63 10.12 14.91
N LYS A 157 7.42 11.24 15.60
CA LYS A 157 8.26 11.65 16.75
C LYS A 157 8.21 10.65 17.91
N THR A 158 7.03 10.14 18.26
CA THR A 158 6.85 9.14 19.34
C THR A 158 7.54 7.83 19.02
N ILE A 159 7.47 7.38 17.76
CA ILE A 159 8.14 6.17 17.28
C ILE A 159 9.67 6.34 17.25
N CYS A 160 10.18 7.52 16.87
CA CYS A 160 11.61 7.85 16.90
C CYS A 160 12.15 7.95 18.34
N LYS A 161 11.40 8.59 19.26
CA LYS A 161 11.84 8.83 20.65
C LYS A 161 11.84 7.54 21.49
N LYS A 162 10.96 6.59 21.17
CA LYS A 162 10.89 5.27 21.84
C LYS A 162 12.11 4.38 21.54
N LYS A 163 12.96 4.74 20.56
CA LYS A 163 14.22 4.05 20.26
C LYS A 163 15.48 4.72 20.83
N SER A 164 15.35 5.90 21.45
CA SER A 164 16.49 6.67 21.98
C SER A 164 16.62 6.66 23.51
N THR A 165 15.79 5.88 24.22
CA THR A 165 15.95 5.66 25.66
C THR A 165 15.63 4.22 26.02
N THR A 166 16.65 3.37 25.98
CA THR A 166 17.20 2.72 27.19
C THR A 166 18.64 2.27 26.88
N PRO A 167 19.49 2.20 27.92
CA PRO A 167 20.77 2.90 28.04
C PRO A 167 21.88 2.41 27.09
#